data_AF-A0A1E3WPV4-F1
#
_entry.id   AF-A0A1E3WPV4-F1
#
_cell.length_a   1.000
_cell.length_b   1.000
_cell.length_c   1.000
_cell.angle_alpha   90.00
_cell.angle_beta   90.00
_cell.angle_gamma   90.00
#
_symmetry.space_group_name_H-M   'P 1'
#
loop_
_entity.id
_entity.type
_entity.pdbx_description
1 polymer ?
#
loop_
_entity_poly.entity_id
_entity_poly.type
_entity_poly.pdbx_seq_one_letter_code
_entity_poly.pdbx_strand_id
1 'polypeptide(L)' 'MRIEFTIFENSRNWSATAHQINSDILLRNVLVQGQVSDFDIGFTYDERQFRGEIINRHQQVIGDFEVSF' A
#
# COMPACT_ATOMS: atom_id res chain seq x y z
N MET A 1 -2.08 -13.73 5.51
CA MET A 1 -2.57 -12.40 5.95
C MET A 1 -3.36 -11.78 4.83
N ARG A 2 -4.36 -10.97 5.18
CA ARG A 2 -5.09 -10.13 4.24
C ARG A 2 -4.60 -8.70 4.39
N ILE A 3 -4.30 -8.05 3.27
CA ILE A 3 -3.84 -6.66 3.21
C ILE A 3 -4.92 -5.87 2.49
N GLU A 4 -5.50 -4.88 3.16
CA GLU A 4 -6.40 -3.90 2.55
C GLU A 4 -5.57 -2.70 2.14
N PHE A 5 -5.75 -2.22 0.91
CA PHE A 5 -5.08 -1.03 0.39
C PHE A 5 -6.10 0.06 0.10
N THR A 6 -5.70 1.30 0.33
CA THR A 6 -6.47 2.50 -0.02
C THR A 6 -5.58 3.50 -0.74
N ILE A 7 -6.00 4.02 -1.90
CA ILE A 7 -5.39 5.16 -2.59
C ILE A 7 -6.37 6.33 -2.52
N PHE A 8 -5.90 7.46 -1.98
CA PHE A 8 -6.75 8.60 -1.63
C PHE A 8 -7.28 9.35 -2.84
N GLU A 9 -6.42 9.60 -3.85
CA GLU A 9 -6.75 10.43 -5.01
C GLU A 9 -8.05 9.99 -5.72
N ASN A 10 -8.23 8.67 -5.86
CA ASN A 10 -9.38 8.08 -6.55
C ASN A 10 -10.31 7.30 -5.60
N SER A 11 -10.13 7.43 -4.29
CA SER A 11 -10.86 6.64 -3.26
C SER A 11 -10.88 5.13 -3.57
N ARG A 12 -9.78 4.62 -4.14
CA ARG A 12 -9.70 3.25 -4.62
C ARG A 12 -9.25 2.34 -3.51
N ASN A 13 -9.97 1.25 -3.31
CA ASN A 13 -9.61 0.21 -2.35
C ASN A 13 -9.60 -1.15 -3.00
N TRP A 14 -8.74 -2.03 -2.51
CA TRP A 14 -8.71 -3.44 -2.87
C TRP A 14 -8.03 -4.24 -1.77
N SER A 15 -8.16 -5.56 -1.87
CA SER A 15 -7.49 -6.47 -0.94
C SER A 15 -6.56 -7.42 -1.67
N ALA A 16 -5.51 -7.87 -0.96
CA ALA A 16 -4.63 -8.93 -1.42
C ALA A 16 -4.40 -9.95 -0.30
N THR A 17 -4.18 -11.21 -0.69
CA THR A 17 -3.70 -12.24 0.23
C THR A 17 -2.20 -12.40 0.05
N ALA A 18 -1.46 -12.37 1.15
CA ALA A 18 -0.02 -12.57 1.15
C ALA A 18 0.43 -13.50 2.29
N HIS A 19 1.59 -14.12 2.11
CA HIS A 19 2.25 -14.91 3.16
C HIS A 19 3.16 -14.07 4.06
N GLN A 20 3.63 -12.93 3.55
CA GLN A 20 4.52 -11.99 4.24
C GLN A 20 4.25 -10.56 3.77
N ILE A 21 4.61 -9.57 4.60
CA ILE A 21 4.70 -8.17 4.18
C ILE A 21 6.12 -7.91 3.71
N ASN A 22 6.29 -7.51 2.47
CA ASN A 22 7.54 -6.97 1.97
C ASN A 22 7.24 -5.89 0.92
N SER A 23 8.19 -4.99 0.70
CA SER A 23 8.04 -3.87 -0.22
C SER A 23 7.69 -4.32 -1.64
N ASP A 24 8.22 -5.44 -2.12
CA ASP A 24 7.97 -5.94 -3.49
C ASP A 24 6.50 -6.39 -3.68
N ILE A 25 5.92 -7.05 -2.70
CA ILE A 25 4.50 -7.46 -2.70
C ILE A 25 3.62 -6.22 -2.65
N LEU A 26 3.92 -5.26 -1.78
CA LEU A 26 3.17 -4.01 -1.68
C LEU A 26 3.25 -3.23 -2.99
N LEU A 27 4.45 -3.05 -3.53
CA LEU A 27 4.71 -2.34 -4.79
C LEU A 27 3.93 -2.97 -5.95
N ARG A 28 4.01 -4.29 -6.11
CA ARG A 28 3.27 -4.99 -7.17
C ARG A 28 1.77 -4.73 -7.07
N ASN A 29 1.19 -4.77 -5.87
CA ASN A 29 -0.23 -4.53 -5.67
C ASN A 29 -0.61 -3.09 -6.01
N VAL A 30 0.16 -2.11 -5.53
CA VAL A 30 -0.11 -0.69 -5.80
C VAL A 30 0.05 -0.35 -7.28
N LEU A 31 1.08 -0.85 -7.96
CA LEU A 31 1.28 -0.57 -9.38
C LEU A 31 0.23 -1.23 -10.29
N VAL A 32 -0.24 -2.44 -9.95
CA VAL A 32 -1.22 -3.16 -10.78
C VAL A 32 -2.65 -2.69 -10.50
N GLN A 33 -2.99 -2.47 -9.23
CA GLN A 33 -4.37 -2.20 -8.80
C GLN A 33 -4.61 -0.75 -8.40
N GLY A 34 -3.59 -0.01 -7.95
CA GLY A 34 -3.76 1.32 -7.39
C GLY A 34 -4.00 2.44 -8.40
N GLN A 35 -3.70 2.20 -9.69
CA GLN A 35 -3.76 3.23 -10.75
C GLN A 35 -3.02 4.52 -10.36
N VAL A 36 -1.88 4.36 -9.70
CA VAL A 36 -1.02 5.48 -9.33
C VAL A 36 -0.34 6.06 -10.58
N SER A 37 -0.17 7.38 -10.60
CA SER A 37 0.51 8.11 -11.67
C SER A 37 2.04 8.02 -11.57
N ASP A 38 2.55 7.79 -10.36
CA ASP A 38 3.98 7.63 -10.06
C ASP A 38 4.36 6.15 -9.90
N PHE A 39 5.49 5.75 -10.51
CA PHE A 39 6.04 4.39 -10.37
C PHE A 39 7.04 4.26 -9.23
N ASP A 40 7.57 5.39 -8.74
CA ASP A 40 8.49 5.45 -7.62
C ASP A 40 7.67 5.59 -6.33
N ILE A 41 7.36 4.43 -5.74
CA ILE A 41 6.49 4.26 -4.58
C ILE A 41 7.30 3.65 -3.43
N GLY A 42 7.27 4.33 -2.29
CA GLY A 42 7.80 3.87 -1.01
C GLY A 42 6.71 3.45 -0.03
N PHE A 43 7.12 2.76 1.03
CA PHE A 43 6.22 2.25 2.07
C PHE A 43 6.80 2.49 3.46
N THR A 44 5.94 2.85 4.42
CA THR A 44 6.21 2.76 5.86
C THR A 44 5.32 1.69 6.48
N TYR A 45 5.69 1.16 7.63
CA TYR A 45 4.87 0.18 8.34
C TYR A 45 5.04 0.31 9.86
N ASP A 46 3.92 0.45 10.56
CA ASP A 46 3.82 0.39 12.02
C ASP A 46 3.27 -0.99 12.44
N GLU A 47 4.16 -1.85 12.93
CA GLU A 47 3.82 -3.19 13.40
C GLU A 47 2.84 -3.20 14.57
N ARG A 48 2.76 -2.12 15.36
CA ARG A 48 1.86 -2.04 16.52
C ARG A 48 0.42 -1.80 16.10
N GLN A 49 0.23 -1.07 15.01
CA GLN A 49 -1.09 -0.74 14.47
C GLN A 49 -1.50 -1.66 13.33
N PHE A 50 -0.57 -2.45 12.80
CA PHE A 50 -0.75 -3.25 11.59
C PHE A 50 -1.17 -2.39 10.39
N ARG A 51 -0.60 -1.19 10.29
CA ARG A 51 -0.89 -0.21 9.24
C ARG A 51 0.38 0.36 8.65
N GLY A 52 0.32 0.79 7.40
CA GLY A 52 1.43 1.45 6.73
C GLY A 52 0.96 2.48 5.73
N GLU A 53 1.87 3.39 5.36
CA GLU A 53 1.59 4.46 4.42
C GLU A 53 2.22 4.14 3.06
N ILE A 54 1.58 4.62 2.00
CA ILE A 54 2.05 4.55 0.62
C ILE A 54 2.51 5.95 0.22
N ILE A 55 3.78 6.08 -0.13
CA ILE A 55 4.45 7.37 -0.33
C ILE A 55 4.96 7.47 -1.76
N ASN A 56 4.70 8.58 -2.45
CA ASN A 56 5.24 8.81 -3.80
C ASN A 56 6.66 9.42 -3.77
N ARG A 57 7.26 9.57 -4.95
CA ARG A 57 8.56 10.25 -5.16
C ARG A 57 8.67 11.66 -4.56
N HIS A 58 7.53 12.32 -4.33
CA HIS A 58 7.46 13.67 -3.77
C HIS A 58 7.36 13.66 -2.24
N GLN A 59 7.52 12.50 -1.60
CA GLN A 59 7.33 12.27 -0.16
C GLN A 59 5.92 12.59 0.32
N GLN A 60 4.93 12.48 -0.57
CA GLN A 60 3.53 12.67 -0.23
C GLN A 60 2.88 11.33 0.06
N VAL A 61 2.10 11.27 1.13
CA VAL A 61 1.23 10.12 1.41
C VAL A 61 0.08 10.14 0.41
N ILE A 62 0.02 9.11 -0.43
CA ILE A 62 -1.02 8.94 -1.47
C ILE A 62 -2.03 7.85 -1.12
N GLY A 63 -1.79 7.12 -0.03
CA GLY A 63 -2.63 6.02 0.41
C GLY A 63 -2.10 5.35 1.67
N ASP A 64 -2.82 4.34 2.11
CA ASP A 64 -2.49 3.50 3.25
C ASP A 64 -2.77 2.03 2.96
N PHE A 65 -2.25 1.17 3.83
CA PHE A 65 -2.64 -0.23 3.87
C PHE A 65 -2.79 -0.73 5.31
N GLU A 66 -3.71 -1.68 5.51
CA GLU A 66 -3.95 -2.34 6.78
C GLU A 66 -3.77 -3.85 6.65
N VAL A 67 -3.19 -4.48 7.67
CA VAL A 67 -2.89 -5.91 7.67
C VAL A 67 -3.72 -6.61 8.73
N SER A 68 -4.37 -7.72 8.34
CA SER A 68 -5.16 -8.58 9.21
C SER A 68 -4.75 -10.05 9.08
N PHE A 69 -4.93 -10.81 10.16
CA PHE A 69 -4.53 -12.22 10.29
C PHE A 69 -5.73 -13.15 10.37
#